data_AF-A0A6G7Y2C0-F1
#
_entry.id   AF-A0A6G7Y2C0-F1
#
_cell.length_a   1.000
_cell.length_b   1.000
_cell.length_c   1.000
_cell.angle_alpha   90.00
_cell.angle_beta   90.00
_cell.angle_gamma   90.00
#
_symmetry.space_group_name_H-M   'P 1'
#
loop_
_entity.id
_entity.type
_entity.pdbx_description
1 polymer ?
#
loop_
_entity_poly.entity_id
_entity_poly.type
_entity_poly.pdbx_seq_one_letter_code
_entity_poly.pdbx_strand_id
1 'polypeptide(L)'
;MFEQRFADSADPVRAVLDGLPATTLPDAYRRVAARVAAAEGLDPDDLVARLLARDAEGSTAFAPGALMPHCTLPGAGASHVLFARPAAPLDHPEHGPIGLLVFLFVRDDGPAVTAAAIARTVRALADDDLVATLLSAPAIGSSR
;
A
#
# COMPACT_ATOMS: atom_id res chain seq x y z
N MET A 1 10.99 -16.09 0.66
CA MET A 1 12.03 -15.06 0.42
C MET A 1 11.49 -13.66 0.73
N PHE A 2 10.26 -13.32 0.32
CA PHE A 2 9.63 -12.02 0.57
C PHE A 2 9.28 -11.76 2.05
N GLU A 3 8.60 -12.71 2.72
CA GLU A 3 8.21 -12.59 4.15
C GLU A 3 9.41 -12.37 5.08
N GLN A 4 10.56 -12.99 4.79
CA GLN A 4 11.76 -12.85 5.61
C GLN A 4 12.38 -11.45 5.54
N ARG A 5 12.16 -10.70 4.45
CA ARG A 5 12.74 -9.37 4.26
C ARG A 5 11.95 -8.27 4.98
N PHE A 6 10.69 -8.55 5.31
CA PHE A 6 9.84 -7.73 6.18
C PHE A 6 9.75 -8.30 7.61
N ALA A 7 10.49 -9.35 7.96
CA ALA A 7 10.46 -9.98 9.28
C ALA A 7 11.12 -9.12 10.38
N ASP A 8 12.13 -8.31 10.02
CA ASP A 8 12.80 -7.36 10.94
C ASP A 8 12.14 -5.96 10.92
N SER A 9 11.12 -5.78 10.09
CA SER A 9 10.25 -4.62 10.11
C SER A 9 9.25 -4.84 11.24
N ALA A 10 9.23 -3.95 12.24
CA ALA A 10 8.25 -3.98 13.33
C ALA A 10 6.77 -3.90 12.87
N ASP A 11 6.52 -3.86 11.56
CA ASP A 11 5.21 -3.81 10.94
C ASP A 11 4.94 -5.11 10.19
N PRO A 12 3.96 -5.93 10.61
CA PRO A 12 3.57 -7.11 9.85
C PRO A 12 2.95 -6.68 8.51
N VAL A 13 3.44 -7.27 7.42
CA VAL A 13 2.67 -7.32 6.17
C VAL A 13 1.39 -8.07 6.49
N ARG A 14 0.26 -7.36 6.56
CA ARG A 14 -1.00 -7.97 7.04
C ARG A 14 -1.82 -8.62 5.92
N ALA A 15 -1.55 -8.32 4.66
CA ALA A 15 -2.21 -8.96 3.52
C ALA A 15 -1.52 -8.72 2.16
N VAL A 16 -1.64 -9.71 1.28
CA VAL A 16 -1.53 -9.55 -0.17
C VAL A 16 -2.94 -9.63 -0.75
N LEU A 17 -3.35 -8.60 -1.51
CA LEU A 17 -4.65 -8.47 -2.14
C LEU A 17 -4.49 -8.64 -3.64
N ASP A 18 -4.54 -9.88 -4.09
CA ASP A 18 -4.42 -10.20 -5.51
C ASP A 18 -5.79 -10.23 -6.19
N GLY A 19 -5.87 -9.67 -7.39
CA GLY A 19 -7.14 -9.47 -8.09
C GLY A 19 -8.09 -8.50 -7.38
N LEU A 20 -7.57 -7.45 -6.72
CA LEU A 20 -8.37 -6.41 -6.08
C LEU A 20 -9.37 -5.84 -7.12
N PRO A 21 -10.70 -5.96 -6.92
CA PRO A 21 -11.68 -5.58 -7.93
C PRO A 21 -11.91 -4.06 -7.93
N ALA A 22 -10.84 -3.30 -8.17
CA ALA A 22 -10.85 -1.85 -8.27
C ALA A 22 -10.75 -1.39 -9.72
N THR A 23 -11.48 -0.33 -10.06
CA THR A 23 -11.45 0.27 -11.41
C THR A 23 -10.80 1.65 -11.44
N THR A 24 -10.56 2.27 -10.28
CA THR A 24 -9.87 3.55 -10.13
C THR A 24 -9.00 3.55 -8.87
N LEU A 25 -8.02 4.46 -8.77
CA LEU A 25 -7.22 4.63 -7.55
C LEU A 25 -8.07 4.94 -6.32
N PRO A 26 -9.04 5.88 -6.35
CA PRO A 26 -9.95 6.08 -5.23
C PRO A 26 -10.75 4.82 -4.83
N ASP A 27 -11.14 3.98 -5.79
CA ASP A 27 -11.82 2.71 -5.45
C ASP A 27 -10.86 1.71 -4.78
N ALA A 28 -9.61 1.64 -5.24
CA ALA A 28 -8.58 0.86 -4.56
C ALA A 28 -8.36 1.36 -3.13
N TYR A 29 -8.30 2.69 -2.93
CA TYR A 29 -8.11 3.30 -1.61
C TYR A 29 -9.25 2.94 -0.66
N ARG A 30 -10.52 3.04 -1.11
CA ARG A 30 -11.69 2.63 -0.32
C ARG A 30 -11.63 1.17 0.13
N ARG A 31 -11.29 0.26 -0.79
CA ARG A 31 -11.25 -1.19 -0.49
C ARG A 31 -10.16 -1.54 0.52
N VAL A 32 -8.97 -0.95 0.35
CA VAL A 32 -7.85 -1.19 1.26
C VAL A 32 -8.09 -0.52 2.61
N ALA A 33 -8.56 0.72 2.63
CA ALA A 33 -8.92 1.44 3.84
C ALA A 33 -9.98 0.70 4.65
N ALA A 34 -11.03 0.18 4.02
CA ALA A 34 -12.05 -0.62 4.68
C ALA A 34 -11.47 -1.84 5.41
N ARG A 35 -10.50 -2.52 4.80
CA ARG A 35 -9.83 -3.69 5.40
C ARG A 35 -8.96 -3.31 6.60
N VAL A 36 -8.21 -2.21 6.50
CA VAL A 36 -7.35 -1.73 7.60
C VAL A 36 -8.19 -1.18 8.74
N ALA A 37 -9.19 -0.36 8.44
CA ALA A 37 -10.12 0.19 9.42
C ALA A 37 -10.83 -0.90 10.21
N ALA A 38 -11.32 -1.97 9.55
CA ALA A 38 -11.94 -3.10 10.23
C ALA A 38 -10.97 -3.85 11.16
N ALA A 39 -9.68 -3.92 10.83
CA ALA A 39 -8.67 -4.59 11.65
C ALA A 39 -8.27 -3.78 12.89
N GLU A 40 -8.36 -2.45 12.82
CA GLU A 40 -7.94 -1.54 13.89
C GLU A 40 -9.12 -0.88 14.63
N GLY A 41 -10.36 -1.12 14.20
CA GLY A 41 -11.55 -0.49 14.79
C GLY A 41 -11.67 1.01 14.50
N LEU A 42 -11.20 1.45 13.32
CA LEU A 42 -11.19 2.85 12.88
C LEU A 42 -12.31 3.15 11.87
N ASP A 43 -12.49 4.43 11.56
CA ASP A 43 -13.41 4.89 10.50
C ASP A 43 -12.75 4.74 9.11
N PRO A 44 -13.30 3.90 8.21
CA PRO A 44 -12.75 3.75 6.86
C PRO A 44 -12.80 5.03 6.03
N ASP A 45 -13.76 5.92 6.24
CA ASP A 45 -13.89 7.14 5.44
C ASP A 45 -12.79 8.16 5.79
N ASP A 46 -12.38 8.23 7.06
CA ASP A 46 -11.21 9.03 7.49
C ASP A 46 -9.92 8.52 6.83
N LEU A 47 -9.72 7.19 6.79
CA LEU A 47 -8.54 6.61 6.13
C LEU A 47 -8.52 6.91 4.63
N VAL A 48 -9.66 6.84 3.96
CA VAL A 48 -9.77 7.20 2.53
C VAL A 48 -9.45 8.66 2.32
N ALA A 49 -10.00 9.55 3.14
CA ALA A 49 -9.73 10.99 3.04
C ALA A 49 -8.24 11.29 3.21
N ARG A 50 -7.56 10.63 4.16
CA ARG A 50 -6.10 10.77 4.36
C ARG A 50 -5.29 10.31 3.15
N LEU A 51 -5.64 9.17 2.55
CA LEU A 51 -4.97 8.68 1.35
C LEU A 51 -5.16 9.63 0.16
N LEU A 52 -6.39 10.12 -0.05
CA LEU A 52 -6.69 11.08 -1.11
C LEU A 52 -5.97 12.41 -0.91
N ALA A 53 -5.90 12.90 0.34
CA ALA A 53 -5.15 14.10 0.67
C ALA A 53 -3.66 13.91 0.35
N ARG A 54 -3.07 12.76 0.70
CA ARG A 54 -1.69 12.45 0.36
C ARG A 54 -1.49 12.39 -1.16
N ASP A 55 -2.37 11.73 -1.89
CA ASP A 55 -2.30 11.61 -3.34
C ASP A 55 -2.31 12.99 -4.04
N ALA A 56 -3.11 13.92 -3.52
CA ALA A 56 -3.20 15.29 -4.01
C ALA A 56 -1.94 16.15 -3.76
N GLU A 57 -1.09 15.79 -2.79
CA GLU A 57 0.20 16.48 -2.55
C GLU A 57 1.24 16.17 -3.63
N GLY A 58 1.03 15.10 -4.40
CA GLY A 58 1.91 14.67 -5.48
C GLY A 58 2.07 13.16 -5.50
N SER A 59 2.51 12.67 -6.65
CA SER A 59 2.63 11.24 -6.91
C SER A 59 3.41 10.48 -5.83
N THR A 60 2.96 9.25 -5.59
CA THR A 60 3.61 8.27 -4.73
C THR A 60 4.30 7.16 -5.54
N ALA A 61 4.53 7.38 -6.83
CA ALA A 61 5.23 6.44 -7.69
C ALA A 61 6.66 6.20 -7.19
N PHE A 62 7.02 4.91 -7.10
CA PHE A 62 8.37 4.49 -6.72
C PHE A 62 9.04 3.64 -7.81
N ALA A 63 8.29 3.18 -8.79
CA ALA A 63 8.77 2.47 -9.97
C ALA A 63 7.72 2.55 -11.12
N PRO A 64 8.09 2.27 -12.38
CA PRO A 64 7.13 2.20 -13.48
C PRO A 64 6.00 1.19 -13.18
N GLY A 65 4.75 1.66 -13.24
CA GLY A 65 3.56 0.84 -12.99
C GLY A 65 3.29 0.52 -11.51
N ALA A 66 4.00 1.17 -10.57
CA ALA A 66 3.84 0.92 -9.13
C ALA A 66 3.75 2.21 -8.30
N LEU A 67 2.79 2.26 -7.37
CA LEU A 67 2.57 3.37 -6.44
C LEU A 67 2.67 2.91 -4.99
N MET A 68 3.07 3.81 -4.08
CA MET A 68 3.08 3.57 -2.63
C MET A 68 2.17 4.57 -1.88
N PRO A 69 0.84 4.45 -1.98
CA PRO A 69 -0.08 5.30 -1.23
C PRO A 69 0.14 5.11 0.28
N HIS A 70 0.21 6.20 1.05
CA HIS A 70 0.52 6.13 2.47
C HIS A 70 -0.15 7.21 3.29
N CYS A 71 -0.42 6.93 4.56
CA CYS A 71 -0.89 7.90 5.54
C CYS A 71 -0.61 7.45 6.98
N THR A 72 -0.83 8.34 7.94
CA THR A 72 -0.84 7.99 9.37
C THR A 72 -2.17 7.37 9.78
N LEU A 73 -2.14 6.51 10.80
CA LEU A 73 -3.28 5.92 11.48
C LEU A 73 -3.32 6.37 12.94
N PRO A 74 -4.05 7.46 13.25
CA PRO A 74 -4.27 7.87 14.63
C PRO A 74 -5.09 6.81 15.37
N GLY A 75 -4.65 6.42 16.57
CA GLY A 75 -5.37 5.47 17.42
C GLY A 75 -5.25 4.00 17.01
N ALA A 76 -4.47 3.67 15.98
CA ALA A 76 -4.18 2.27 15.63
C ALA A 76 -3.24 1.61 16.65
N GLY A 77 -3.39 0.31 16.84
CA GLY A 77 -2.50 -0.52 17.65
C GLY A 77 -1.17 -0.81 16.96
N ALA A 78 -1.14 -0.82 15.61
CA ALA A 78 0.08 -1.03 14.83
C ALA A 78 0.04 -0.36 13.45
N SER A 79 1.17 -0.35 12.75
CA SER A 79 1.23 0.00 11.33
C SER A 79 0.92 -1.21 10.45
N HIS A 80 0.63 -0.93 9.18
CA HIS A 80 0.25 -1.92 8.18
C HIS A 80 0.96 -1.67 6.86
N VAL A 81 1.45 -2.75 6.26
CA VAL A 81 1.85 -2.79 4.86
C VAL A 81 0.93 -3.75 4.11
N LEU A 82 0.34 -3.29 3.00
CA LEU A 82 -0.50 -4.12 2.15
C LEU A 82 -0.03 -4.02 0.71
N PHE A 83 0.15 -5.18 0.08
CA PHE A 83 0.41 -5.28 -1.36
C PHE A 83 -0.91 -5.53 -2.05
N ALA A 84 -1.27 -4.70 -3.02
CA ALA A 84 -2.48 -4.88 -3.80
C ALA A 84 -2.16 -4.90 -5.29
N ARG A 85 -2.64 -5.94 -5.96
CA ARG A 85 -2.67 -6.04 -7.42
C ARG A 85 -4.13 -5.91 -7.87
N PRO A 86 -4.50 -4.84 -8.57
CA PRO A 86 -5.84 -4.70 -9.10
C PRO A 86 -6.11 -5.75 -10.19
N ALA A 87 -7.37 -6.14 -10.35
CA ALA A 87 -7.78 -7.15 -11.34
C ALA A 87 -7.46 -6.71 -12.79
N ALA A 88 -7.40 -5.41 -13.02
CA ALA A 88 -6.86 -4.78 -14.23
C ALA A 88 -6.04 -3.55 -13.82
N PRO A 89 -5.02 -3.13 -14.61
CA PRO A 89 -4.25 -1.94 -14.29
C PRO A 89 -5.13 -0.69 -14.14
N LEU A 90 -4.84 0.13 -13.14
CA LEU A 90 -5.55 1.38 -12.88
C LEU A 90 -4.88 2.52 -13.66
N ASP A 91 -5.67 3.43 -14.24
CA ASP A 91 -5.11 4.58 -14.95
C ASP A 91 -4.60 5.65 -13.98
N HIS A 92 -3.39 6.16 -14.23
CA HIS A 92 -2.79 7.28 -13.50
C HIS A 92 -2.35 8.37 -14.49
N PRO A 93 -2.74 9.64 -14.28
CA PRO A 93 -2.56 10.71 -15.26
C PRO A 93 -1.10 10.93 -15.69
N GLU A 94 -0.15 10.77 -14.76
CA GLU A 94 1.28 11.03 -15.02
C GLU A 94 2.12 9.76 -15.23
N HIS A 95 1.60 8.58 -14.85
CA HIS A 95 2.39 7.35 -14.76
C HIS A 95 1.81 6.20 -15.57
N GLY A 96 0.67 6.43 -16.24
CA GLY A 96 -0.01 5.44 -17.04
C GLY A 96 -0.55 4.28 -16.19
N PRO A 97 -0.56 3.04 -16.72
CA PRO A 97 -1.20 1.91 -16.08
C PRO A 97 -0.45 1.46 -14.82
N ILE A 98 -1.15 1.43 -13.69
CA ILE A 98 -0.65 1.00 -12.39
C ILE A 98 -1.12 -0.43 -12.11
N GLY A 99 -0.17 -1.36 -12.06
CA GLY A 99 -0.41 -2.78 -11.78
C GLY A 99 -0.06 -3.19 -10.35
N LEU A 100 0.62 -2.33 -9.59
CA LEU A 100 1.02 -2.62 -8.22
C LEU A 100 0.78 -1.42 -7.31
N LEU A 101 0.16 -1.67 -6.17
CA LEU A 101 0.00 -0.71 -5.09
C LEU A 101 0.63 -1.29 -3.82
N VAL A 102 1.52 -0.54 -3.18
CA VAL A 102 2.07 -0.88 -1.87
C VAL A 102 1.57 0.14 -0.86
N PHE A 103 0.49 -0.19 -0.18
CA PHE A 103 -0.07 0.71 0.83
C PHE A 103 0.74 0.64 2.11
N LEU A 104 1.10 1.80 2.65
CA LEU A 104 1.73 1.93 3.96
C LEU A 104 0.86 2.80 4.88
N PHE A 105 0.34 2.19 5.92
CA PHE A 105 -0.40 2.89 6.96
C PHE A 105 0.42 2.90 8.23
N VAL A 106 0.89 4.06 8.68
CA VAL A 106 1.84 4.15 9.78
C VAL A 106 1.12 4.52 11.08
N ARG A 107 1.29 3.74 12.15
CA ARG A 107 0.77 4.16 13.46
C ARG A 107 1.36 5.51 13.84
N ASP A 108 0.51 6.42 14.34
CA ASP A 108 0.97 7.74 14.74
C ASP A 108 1.70 7.72 16.09
N ASP A 109 2.99 7.38 16.04
CA ASP A 109 3.93 7.45 17.17
C ASP A 109 4.79 8.74 17.11
N GLY A 110 4.33 9.74 16.35
CA GLY A 110 4.99 11.01 16.16
C GLY A 110 5.79 11.15 14.85
N PRO A 111 6.18 12.39 14.49
CA PRO A 111 6.63 12.72 13.13
C PRO A 111 7.93 12.01 12.72
N ALA A 112 8.89 11.90 13.64
CA ALA A 112 10.19 11.29 13.35
C ALA A 112 10.06 9.77 13.11
N VAL A 113 9.23 9.09 13.89
CA VAL A 113 8.95 7.65 13.74
C VAL A 113 8.23 7.40 12.43
N THR A 114 7.23 8.23 12.11
CA THR A 114 6.47 8.15 10.87
C THR A 114 7.38 8.30 9.64
N ALA A 115 8.21 9.35 9.62
CA ALA A 115 9.14 9.59 8.53
C ALA A 115 10.16 8.44 8.37
N ALA A 116 10.66 7.90 9.49
CA ALA A 116 11.58 6.76 9.46
C ALA A 116 10.94 5.50 8.89
N ALA A 117 9.68 5.21 9.23
CA ALA A 117 8.94 4.07 8.70
C ALA A 117 8.71 4.20 7.19
N ILE A 118 8.26 5.37 6.73
CA ILE A 118 8.09 5.66 5.30
C ILE A 118 9.40 5.47 4.54
N ALA A 119 10.48 6.10 5.02
CA ALA A 119 11.77 6.02 4.36
C ALA A 119 12.34 4.58 4.34
N ARG A 120 12.09 3.79 5.39
CA ARG A 120 12.47 2.36 5.43
C ARG A 120 11.73 1.57 4.35
N THR A 121 10.42 1.77 4.22
CA THR A 121 9.59 1.08 3.23
C THR A 121 9.99 1.46 1.81
N VAL A 122 10.19 2.75 1.52
CA VAL A 122 10.66 3.21 0.20
C VAL A 122 12.00 2.56 -0.16
N ARG A 123 12.98 2.54 0.76
CA ARG A 123 14.27 1.88 0.52
C ARG A 123 14.14 0.38 0.28
N ALA A 124 13.22 -0.29 0.98
CA ALA A 124 12.95 -1.71 0.77
C ALA A 124 12.31 -1.98 -0.61
N LEU A 125 11.51 -1.04 -1.12
CA LEU A 125 10.85 -1.10 -2.42
C LEU A 125 11.72 -0.65 -3.60
N ALA A 126 12.82 0.08 -3.34
CA ALA A 126 13.77 0.53 -4.37
C ALA A 126 14.69 -0.58 -4.92
N ASP A 127 14.35 -1.84 -4.67
CA ASP A 127 15.02 -3.01 -5.24
C ASP A 127 14.32 -3.36 -6.56
N ASP A 128 14.93 -2.99 -7.69
CA ASP A 128 14.34 -3.15 -9.02
C ASP A 128 13.95 -4.61 -9.32
N ASP A 129 14.73 -5.58 -8.84
CA ASP A 129 14.45 -7.00 -9.02
C ASP A 129 13.20 -7.42 -8.23
N LEU A 130 13.00 -6.86 -7.04
CA LEU A 130 11.81 -7.09 -6.22
C LEU A 130 10.56 -6.57 -6.93
N VAL A 131 10.61 -5.34 -7.43
CA VAL A 131 9.47 -4.70 -8.11
C VAL A 131 9.13 -5.42 -9.41
N ALA A 132 10.14 -5.74 -10.21
CA ALA A 132 9.96 -6.52 -11.43
C ALA A 132 9.36 -7.90 -11.13
N THR A 133 9.80 -8.55 -10.05
CA THR A 133 9.21 -9.82 -9.59
C THR A 133 7.76 -9.65 -9.18
N LEU A 134 7.40 -8.61 -8.43
CA LEU A 134 6.03 -8.37 -8.00
C LEU A 134 5.08 -8.05 -9.17
N LEU A 135 5.57 -7.31 -10.16
CA LEU A 135 4.81 -6.96 -11.37
C LEU A 135 4.64 -8.15 -12.32
N SER A 136 5.63 -9.04 -12.40
CA SER A 136 5.61 -10.23 -13.28
C SER A 136 5.05 -11.49 -12.62
N ALA A 137 4.92 -11.49 -11.29
CA ALA A 137 4.40 -12.65 -10.56
C ALA A 137 2.98 -12.98 -11.04
N PRO A 138 2.70 -14.25 -11.37
CA PRO A 138 1.37 -14.67 -11.78
C PRO A 138 0.36 -14.37 -10.66
N ALA A 139 -0.90 -14.19 -11.05
CA ALA A 139 -1.97 -14.10 -10.09
C ALA A 139 -1.93 -15.36 -9.20
N ILE A 140 -1.85 -15.17 -7.88
CA ILE A 140 -2.04 -16.19 -6.87
C ILE A 140 -3.46 -16.70 -7.11
N GLY A 141 -3.56 -17.89 -7.71
CA GLY A 141 -4.82 -18.49 -8.09
C GLY A 141 -5.78 -18.42 -6.91
N SER A 142 -6.94 -17.79 -7.13
CA SER A 142 -7.98 -17.66 -6.12
C SER A 142 -8.33 -19.07 -5.62
N SER A 143 -7.84 -19.44 -4.44
CA SER A 143 -8.37 -20.60 -3.75
C SER A 143 -9.81 -20.26 -3.43
N ARG A 144 -10.71 -21.02 -4.05
CA ARG A 144 -12.16 -21.00 -3.80
C ARG A 144 -12.45 -21.30 -2.34
#